data_AF-A0A954X345-F1
#
_entry.id   AF-A0A954X345-F1
#
_cell.length_a   1.000
_cell.length_b   1.000
_cell.length_c   1.000
_cell.angle_alpha   90.00
_cell.angle_beta   90.00
_cell.angle_gamma   90.00
#
_symmetry.space_group_name_H-M   'P 1'
#
loop_
_entity.id
_entity.type
_entity.pdbx_description
1 polymer ?
#
loop_
_entity_poly.entity_id
_entity_poly.type
_entity_poly.pdbx_seq_one_letter_code
_entity_poly.pdbx_strand_id
1 'polypeptide(L)'
;MNGSQWVRRVVGALSLLPVAVTFVAASDLAPGGSRSDQQIRAALEQRVDFDIPESKLADLVSFLRERGIPVSVNSRALEDYGIDTNARLDFSQQNLSLRTGLDLALQQVDLTWTVRDGLLIITTADDVERTLITRIYDVHDLVDVIPQRSWNRYSHLWELVDFDSLLNVITNTIEPNTWDDVGGPARAVPYRNWRIRVLMVSQTWQNHEKIEHLLAELTRLGRRNTLPTPSLDFAPPTPSLGSPTQPVTRLRSSQLRTTGLP
;
A
#
# COMPACT_ATOMS: atom_id res chain seq x y z
N MET A 1 -67.38 6.84 11.92
CA MET A 1 -68.02 8.02 11.28
C MET A 1 -66.93 9.05 11.00
N ASN A 2 -66.86 9.50 9.73
CA ASN A 2 -66.09 10.60 9.10
C ASN A 2 -64.54 10.57 9.21
N GLY A 3 -63.73 10.52 8.14
CA GLY A 3 -63.83 11.18 6.81
C GLY A 3 -63.15 12.55 6.91
N SER A 4 -62.14 12.99 6.14
CA SER A 4 -61.77 12.80 4.72
C SER A 4 -60.43 13.57 4.51
N GLN A 5 -59.34 12.96 4.03
CA GLN A 5 -58.82 12.99 2.64
C GLN A 5 -58.15 14.31 2.16
N TRP A 6 -57.08 14.12 1.35
CA TRP A 6 -56.32 15.05 0.47
C TRP A 6 -55.15 15.82 1.14
N VAL A 7 -53.90 15.78 0.64
CA VAL A 7 -53.41 15.79 -0.75
C VAL A 7 -52.11 14.97 -0.92
N ARG A 8 -52.11 14.06 -1.91
CA ARG A 8 -50.92 13.48 -2.57
C ARG A 8 -50.29 14.53 -3.49
N ARG A 9 -48.97 14.68 -3.49
CA ARG A 9 -48.23 15.03 -4.73
C ARG A 9 -46.98 14.18 -4.87
N VAL A 10 -46.98 13.51 -6.01
CA VAL A 10 -45.92 12.76 -6.67
C VAL A 10 -44.85 13.73 -7.17
N VAL A 11 -43.57 13.46 -6.92
CA VAL A 11 -42.47 13.85 -7.82
C VAL A 11 -41.36 12.79 -7.77
N GLY A 12 -41.15 12.15 -8.93
CA GLY A 12 -39.84 11.74 -9.43
C GLY A 12 -39.11 10.61 -8.70
N ALA A 13 -39.34 9.37 -9.15
CA ALA A 13 -38.36 8.31 -9.00
C ALA A 13 -37.11 8.67 -9.82
N LEU A 14 -36.15 9.35 -9.21
CA LEU A 14 -34.76 9.27 -9.67
C LEU A 14 -34.29 7.87 -9.30
N SER A 15 -34.30 6.95 -10.26
CA SER A 15 -33.56 5.69 -10.18
C SER A 15 -32.08 6.03 -10.12
N LEU A 16 -31.58 6.35 -8.93
CA LEU A 16 -30.18 6.22 -8.59
C LEU A 16 -29.90 4.72 -8.67
N LEU A 17 -29.40 4.27 -9.82
CA LEU A 17 -28.68 3.01 -9.85
C LEU A 17 -27.62 3.12 -8.76
N PRO A 18 -27.58 2.23 -7.75
CA PRO A 18 -26.44 2.23 -6.85
C PRO A 18 -25.22 1.99 -7.74
N VAL A 19 -24.28 2.94 -7.75
CA VAL A 19 -22.91 2.62 -8.11
C VAL A 19 -22.59 1.42 -7.24
N ALA A 20 -22.41 0.25 -7.87
CA ALA A 20 -22.09 -0.96 -7.15
C ALA A 20 -20.79 -0.67 -6.40
N VAL A 21 -20.90 -0.39 -5.11
CA VAL A 21 -19.77 -0.45 -4.21
C VAL A 21 -19.47 -1.93 -4.13
N THR A 22 -18.62 -2.41 -5.04
CA THR A 22 -18.07 -3.76 -4.97
C THR A 22 -17.52 -3.91 -3.57
N PHE A 23 -18.09 -4.84 -2.81
CA PHE A 23 -17.71 -5.06 -1.42
C PHE A 23 -16.28 -5.62 -1.45
N VAL A 24 -15.28 -4.76 -1.28
CA VAL A 24 -13.88 -5.19 -1.19
C VAL A 24 -13.74 -5.93 0.14
N ALA A 25 -13.42 -7.22 0.10
CA ALA A 25 -13.23 -7.97 1.34
C ALA A 25 -11.97 -7.44 2.06
N ALA A 26 -11.98 -7.39 3.38
CA ALA A 26 -10.82 -6.94 4.15
C ALA A 26 -9.55 -7.77 3.87
N SER A 27 -9.70 -9.02 3.42
CA SER A 27 -8.61 -9.88 2.94
C SER A 27 -8.01 -9.40 1.63
N ASP A 28 -8.79 -8.77 0.75
CA ASP A 28 -8.33 -8.30 -0.56
C ASP A 28 -7.47 -7.04 -0.41
N LEU A 29 -7.71 -6.31 0.68
CA LEU A 29 -6.92 -5.14 1.08
C LEU A 29 -5.57 -5.53 1.71
N ALA A 30 -5.34 -6.77 2.10
CA ALA A 30 -4.09 -7.16 2.75
C ALA A 30 -2.92 -7.25 1.74
N PRO A 31 -1.67 -6.99 2.17
CA PRO A 31 -0.48 -7.33 1.39
C PRO A 31 -0.51 -8.83 1.05
N GLY A 32 -0.29 -9.17 -0.21
CA GLY A 32 -0.38 -10.56 -0.68
C GLY A 32 -1.80 -11.11 -0.81
N GLY A 33 -2.86 -10.30 -0.70
CA GLY A 33 -4.24 -10.71 -0.96
C GLY A 33 -4.78 -11.77 0.00
N SER A 34 -5.78 -12.53 -0.47
CA SER A 34 -6.47 -13.54 0.34
C SER A 34 -5.55 -14.70 0.74
N ARG A 35 -5.94 -15.50 1.76
CA ARG A 35 -5.19 -16.72 2.13
C ARG A 35 -5.05 -17.68 0.94
N SER A 36 -6.08 -17.77 0.11
CA SER A 36 -6.06 -18.58 -1.11
C SER A 36 -5.07 -18.02 -2.13
N ASP A 37 -4.98 -16.70 -2.28
CA ASP A 37 -3.99 -16.05 -3.16
C ASP A 37 -2.56 -16.38 -2.73
N GLN A 38 -2.32 -16.36 -1.42
CA GLN A 38 -1.01 -16.72 -0.84
C GLN A 38 -0.67 -18.19 -1.07
N GLN A 39 -1.65 -19.09 -0.98
CA GLN A 39 -1.46 -20.51 -1.28
C GLN A 39 -1.12 -20.74 -2.75
N ILE A 40 -1.80 -20.05 -3.67
CA ILE A 40 -1.49 -20.11 -5.10
C ILE A 40 -0.08 -19.59 -5.35
N ARG A 41 0.30 -18.44 -4.77
CA ARG A 41 1.65 -17.90 -4.90
C ARG A 41 2.71 -18.88 -4.40
N ALA A 42 2.48 -19.51 -3.25
CA ALA A 42 3.40 -20.52 -2.74
C ALA A 42 3.49 -21.76 -3.65
N ALA A 43 2.38 -22.19 -4.26
CA ALA A 43 2.37 -23.27 -5.23
C ALA A 43 3.14 -22.90 -6.52
N LEU A 44 3.06 -21.64 -6.96
CA LEU A 44 3.77 -21.13 -8.12
C LEU A 44 5.30 -21.12 -7.93
N GLU A 45 5.81 -21.03 -6.70
CA GLU A 45 7.25 -21.09 -6.42
C GLU A 45 7.81 -22.52 -6.43
N GLN A 46 6.96 -23.55 -6.46
CA GLN A 46 7.40 -24.94 -6.52
C GLN A 46 8.08 -25.23 -7.86
N ARG A 47 9.18 -25.99 -7.82
CA ARG A 47 9.86 -26.46 -9.03
C ARG A 47 9.18 -27.68 -9.61
N VAL A 48 8.93 -27.65 -10.92
CA VAL A 48 8.26 -28.72 -11.66
C VAL A 48 8.94 -28.94 -13.00
N ASP A 49 8.75 -30.14 -13.54
CA ASP A 49 9.05 -30.44 -14.93
C ASP A 49 7.81 -30.13 -15.77
N PHE A 50 8.00 -29.28 -16.78
CA PHE A 50 6.97 -28.89 -17.73
C PHE A 50 6.95 -29.89 -18.87
N ASP A 51 6.19 -30.96 -18.67
CA ASP A 51 5.84 -31.95 -19.69
C ASP A 51 4.34 -31.81 -20.00
N ILE A 52 4.02 -31.06 -21.05
CA ILE A 52 2.64 -30.77 -21.46
C ILE A 52 2.29 -31.66 -22.66
N PRO A 53 1.42 -32.68 -22.50
CA PRO A 53 1.29 -33.77 -23.47
C PRO A 53 0.96 -33.35 -24.90
N GLU A 54 -0.05 -32.49 -25.11
CA GLU A 54 -0.40 -32.00 -26.46
C GLU A 54 0.09 -30.58 -26.73
N SER A 55 0.83 -29.98 -25.78
CA SER A 55 1.40 -28.66 -25.94
C SER A 55 0.33 -27.61 -26.30
N LYS A 56 -0.86 -27.68 -25.70
CA LYS A 56 -1.94 -26.67 -25.86
C LYS A 56 -2.22 -25.92 -24.58
N LEU A 57 -2.85 -24.75 -24.71
CA LEU A 57 -3.32 -23.96 -23.57
C LEU A 57 -4.29 -24.76 -22.66
N ALA A 58 -5.20 -25.55 -23.23
CA ALA A 58 -6.11 -26.40 -22.46
C ALA A 58 -5.37 -27.46 -21.60
N ASP A 59 -4.26 -27.99 -22.10
CA ASP A 59 -3.45 -28.98 -21.36
C ASP A 59 -2.65 -28.31 -20.26
N LEU A 60 -2.13 -27.10 -20.49
CA LEU A 60 -1.50 -26.29 -19.45
C LEU A 60 -2.48 -26.00 -18.30
N VAL A 61 -3.72 -25.65 -18.62
CA VAL A 61 -4.79 -25.45 -17.61
C VAL A 61 -5.04 -26.74 -16.83
N SER A 62 -5.09 -27.89 -17.52
CA SER A 62 -5.31 -29.20 -16.88
C SER A 62 -4.13 -29.57 -15.97
N PHE A 63 -2.90 -29.36 -16.44
CA PHE A 63 -1.66 -29.55 -15.69
C PHE A 63 -1.62 -28.73 -14.39
N LEU A 64 -2.12 -27.49 -14.41
CA LEU A 64 -2.24 -26.64 -13.22
C LEU A 64 -3.32 -27.16 -12.24
N ARG A 65 -4.47 -27.61 -12.76
CA ARG A 65 -5.56 -28.16 -11.93
C ARG A 65 -5.16 -29.43 -11.20
N GLU A 66 -4.42 -30.32 -11.85
CA GLU A 66 -3.91 -31.56 -11.26
C GLU A 66 -2.98 -31.30 -10.06
N ARG A 67 -2.32 -30.14 -10.04
CA ARG A 67 -1.47 -29.68 -8.92
C ARG A 67 -2.26 -28.96 -7.83
N GLY A 68 -3.59 -28.95 -7.92
CA GLY A 68 -4.48 -28.34 -6.94
C GLY A 68 -4.56 -26.82 -7.03
N ILE A 69 -4.13 -26.21 -8.15
CA ILE A 69 -4.22 -24.77 -8.36
C ILE A 69 -5.57 -24.44 -9.01
N PRO A 70 -6.44 -23.66 -8.35
CA PRO A 70 -7.69 -23.20 -8.94
C PRO A 70 -7.40 -22.27 -10.12
N VAL A 71 -7.63 -22.72 -11.35
CA VAL A 71 -7.36 -21.95 -12.58
C VAL A 71 -8.60 -21.74 -13.43
N SER A 72 -8.73 -20.51 -13.93
CA SER A 72 -9.75 -20.04 -14.86
C SER A 72 -9.10 -19.35 -16.07
N VAL A 73 -9.77 -19.39 -17.21
CA VAL A 73 -9.34 -18.68 -18.43
C VAL A 73 -10.37 -17.59 -18.71
N ASN A 74 -9.91 -16.36 -18.94
CA ASN A 74 -10.78 -15.26 -19.34
C ASN A 74 -11.10 -15.36 -20.84
N SER A 75 -12.05 -16.23 -21.21
CA SER A 75 -12.41 -16.49 -22.61
C SER A 75 -12.75 -15.22 -23.38
N ARG A 76 -13.42 -14.24 -22.74
CA ARG A 76 -13.76 -12.96 -23.38
C ARG A 76 -12.52 -12.18 -23.78
N ALA A 77 -11.56 -12.03 -22.86
CA ALA A 77 -10.32 -11.31 -23.14
C ALA A 77 -9.48 -12.02 -24.22
N LEU A 78 -9.52 -13.35 -24.27
CA LEU A 78 -8.83 -14.14 -25.30
C LEU A 78 -9.48 -14.02 -26.68
N GLU A 79 -10.81 -14.07 -26.74
CA GLU A 79 -11.61 -13.93 -27.97
C GLU A 79 -11.37 -12.57 -28.65
N ASP A 80 -11.23 -11.50 -27.87
CA ASP A 80 -10.93 -10.15 -28.37
C ASP A 80 -9.60 -10.08 -29.15
N TYR A 81 -8.67 -11.02 -28.89
CA TYR A 81 -7.38 -11.15 -29.57
C TYR A 81 -7.33 -12.33 -30.54
N GLY A 82 -8.46 -13.01 -30.76
CA GLY A 82 -8.54 -14.16 -31.66
C GLY A 82 -7.78 -15.40 -31.16
N ILE A 83 -7.52 -15.49 -29.86
CA ILE A 83 -6.82 -16.61 -29.22
C ILE A 83 -7.87 -17.59 -28.69
N ASP A 84 -7.70 -18.88 -28.99
CA ASP A 84 -8.54 -19.95 -28.44
C ASP A 84 -7.79 -20.84 -27.45
N THR A 85 -8.52 -21.73 -26.76
CA THR A 85 -7.92 -22.68 -25.81
C THR A 85 -7.09 -23.79 -26.47
N ASN A 86 -7.11 -23.88 -27.80
CA ASN A 86 -6.31 -24.83 -28.58
C ASN A 86 -4.98 -24.22 -29.07
N ALA A 87 -4.70 -22.96 -28.71
CA ALA A 87 -3.44 -22.32 -28.99
C ALA A 87 -2.27 -23.20 -28.54
N ARG A 88 -1.30 -23.39 -29.44
CA ARG A 88 -0.13 -24.24 -29.21
C ARG A 88 0.90 -23.49 -28.38
N LEU A 89 1.50 -24.20 -27.42
CA LEU A 89 2.56 -23.78 -26.53
C LEU A 89 3.78 -24.65 -26.79
N ASP A 90 4.78 -24.16 -27.51
CA ASP A 90 6.03 -24.89 -27.75
C ASP A 90 6.97 -24.70 -26.55
N PHE A 91 6.61 -25.32 -25.42
CA PHE A 91 7.33 -25.16 -24.17
C PHE A 91 7.57 -26.50 -23.46
N SER A 92 8.84 -26.90 -23.40
CA SER A 92 9.30 -28.07 -22.64
C SER A 92 10.57 -27.72 -21.89
N GLN A 93 10.50 -27.67 -20.56
CA GLN A 93 11.62 -27.34 -19.69
C GLN A 93 11.55 -28.13 -18.39
N GLN A 94 12.70 -28.48 -17.83
CA GLN A 94 12.81 -29.25 -16.60
C GLN A 94 13.28 -28.36 -15.45
N ASN A 95 12.85 -28.69 -14.23
CA ASN A 95 13.31 -28.05 -12.99
C ASN A 95 13.16 -26.52 -12.98
N LEU A 96 12.08 -25.99 -13.55
CA LEU A 96 11.72 -24.57 -13.45
C LEU A 96 10.67 -24.35 -12.37
N SER A 97 10.65 -23.16 -11.75
CA SER A 97 9.50 -22.80 -10.91
C SER A 97 8.24 -22.77 -11.78
N LEU A 98 7.12 -23.18 -11.19
CA LEU A 98 5.84 -23.19 -11.89
C LEU A 98 5.50 -21.77 -12.42
N ARG A 99 5.86 -20.74 -11.65
CA ARG A 99 5.75 -19.33 -12.02
C ARG A 99 6.50 -19.01 -13.30
N THR A 100 7.80 -19.29 -13.34
CA THR A 100 8.65 -18.95 -14.49
C THR A 100 8.25 -19.73 -15.73
N GLY A 101 7.94 -21.02 -15.61
CA GLY A 101 7.50 -21.77 -16.79
C GLY A 101 6.09 -21.37 -17.25
N LEU A 102 5.20 -20.95 -16.34
CA LEU A 102 3.90 -20.38 -16.72
C LEU A 102 4.07 -19.05 -17.47
N ASP A 103 4.92 -18.15 -16.97
CA ASP A 103 5.25 -16.89 -17.66
C ASP A 103 5.79 -17.15 -19.07
N LEU A 104 6.79 -18.03 -19.18
CA LEU A 104 7.44 -18.34 -20.45
C LEU A 104 6.51 -19.05 -21.45
N ALA A 105 5.63 -19.94 -20.96
CA ALA A 105 4.68 -20.63 -21.82
C ALA A 105 3.63 -19.65 -22.38
N LEU A 106 3.04 -18.81 -21.52
CA LEU A 106 1.98 -17.88 -21.93
C LEU A 106 2.50 -16.73 -22.81
N GLN A 107 3.75 -16.31 -22.62
CA GLN A 107 4.40 -15.31 -23.49
C GLN A 107 4.44 -15.70 -24.97
N GLN A 108 4.45 -17.00 -25.31
CA GLN A 108 4.49 -17.44 -26.71
C GLN A 108 3.19 -17.16 -27.48
N VAL A 109 2.10 -16.98 -26.75
CA VAL A 109 0.75 -16.75 -27.29
C VAL A 109 0.20 -15.39 -26.87
N ASP A 110 1.08 -14.46 -26.48
CA ASP A 110 0.74 -13.10 -26.02
C ASP A 110 -0.27 -13.08 -24.85
N LEU A 111 -0.23 -14.11 -24.00
CA LEU A 111 -1.03 -14.21 -22.78
C LEU A 111 -0.18 -13.99 -21.54
N THR A 112 -0.88 -13.68 -20.45
CA THR A 112 -0.33 -13.57 -19.11
C THR A 112 -1.31 -14.15 -18.10
N TRP A 113 -1.00 -14.03 -16.82
CA TRP A 113 -1.83 -14.53 -15.75
C TRP A 113 -1.83 -13.57 -14.56
N THR A 114 -2.90 -13.61 -13.78
CA THR A 114 -3.07 -12.84 -12.54
C THR A 114 -3.70 -13.72 -11.48
N VAL A 115 -3.49 -13.42 -10.20
CA VAL A 115 -4.18 -14.12 -9.10
C VAL A 115 -5.18 -13.16 -8.45
N ARG A 116 -6.45 -13.55 -8.46
CA ARG A 116 -7.53 -12.74 -7.88
C ARG A 116 -8.58 -13.66 -7.25
N ASP A 117 -9.05 -13.30 -6.07
CA ASP A 117 -10.14 -13.99 -5.37
C ASP A 117 -9.88 -15.51 -5.18
N GLY A 118 -8.62 -15.92 -4.98
CA GLY A 118 -8.24 -17.32 -4.85
C GLY A 118 -8.26 -18.11 -6.15
N LEU A 119 -8.20 -17.44 -7.31
CA LEU A 119 -8.12 -18.06 -8.63
C LEU A 119 -6.91 -17.53 -9.40
N LEU A 120 -6.19 -18.43 -10.05
CA LEU A 120 -5.25 -18.09 -11.12
C LEU A 120 -6.06 -17.87 -12.40
N ILE A 121 -6.02 -16.66 -12.94
CA ILE A 121 -6.74 -16.28 -14.14
C ILE A 121 -5.73 -16.10 -15.26
N ILE A 122 -5.84 -16.91 -16.32
CA ILE A 122 -5.09 -16.73 -17.57
C ILE A 122 -5.87 -15.76 -18.45
N THR A 123 -5.22 -14.69 -18.90
CA THR A 123 -5.85 -13.58 -19.63
C THR A 123 -4.82 -12.85 -20.49
N THR A 124 -5.20 -11.77 -21.17
CA THR A 124 -4.29 -10.95 -22.00
C THR A 124 -3.58 -9.87 -21.17
N ALA A 125 -2.47 -9.33 -21.69
CA ALA A 125 -1.74 -8.24 -21.02
C ALA A 125 -2.64 -7.01 -20.80
N ASP A 126 -3.41 -6.61 -21.81
CA ASP A 126 -4.34 -5.47 -21.74
C ASP A 126 -5.43 -5.65 -20.68
N ASP A 127 -5.94 -6.87 -20.46
CA ASP A 127 -6.92 -7.14 -19.41
C ASP A 127 -6.31 -7.00 -18.01
N VAL A 128 -5.07 -7.44 -17.83
CA VAL A 128 -4.31 -7.24 -16.58
C VAL A 128 -4.08 -5.75 -16.32
N GLU A 129 -3.63 -4.99 -17.32
CA GLU A 129 -3.34 -3.56 -17.18
C GLU A 129 -4.58 -2.74 -16.75
N ARG A 130 -5.76 -3.16 -17.21
CA ARG A 130 -7.04 -2.53 -16.86
C ARG A 130 -7.60 -2.99 -15.52
N THR A 131 -7.12 -4.12 -15.00
CA THR A 131 -7.63 -4.73 -13.77
C THR A 131 -6.74 -4.33 -12.58
N LEU A 132 -7.09 -3.20 -11.97
CA LEU A 132 -6.41 -2.74 -10.76
C LEU A 132 -7.06 -3.35 -9.51
N ILE A 133 -6.23 -3.79 -8.57
CA ILE A 133 -6.65 -4.19 -7.23
C ILE A 133 -6.12 -3.17 -6.24
N THR A 134 -6.83 -2.95 -5.14
CA THR A 134 -6.37 -2.03 -4.08
C THR A 134 -5.86 -2.82 -2.88
N ARG A 135 -4.63 -2.55 -2.44
CA ARG A 135 -4.01 -3.12 -1.23
C ARG A 135 -3.54 -2.02 -0.27
N ILE A 136 -3.51 -2.36 1.00
CA ILE A 136 -3.08 -1.51 2.11
C ILE A 136 -1.77 -2.07 2.66
N TYR A 137 -0.71 -1.27 2.60
CA TYR A 137 0.61 -1.61 3.12
C TYR A 137 0.88 -0.88 4.42
N ASP A 138 1.23 -1.60 5.48
CA ASP A 138 1.80 -1.00 6.68
C ASP A 138 3.27 -0.62 6.41
N VAL A 139 3.56 0.67 6.53
CA VAL A 139 4.87 1.26 6.25
C VAL A 139 5.47 1.91 7.50
N HIS A 140 4.97 1.57 8.69
CA HIS A 140 5.38 2.15 9.97
C HIS A 140 6.90 2.16 10.20
N ASP A 141 7.60 1.09 9.82
CA ASP A 141 9.05 0.95 9.96
C ASP A 141 9.85 1.66 8.85
N LEU A 142 9.19 2.16 7.81
CA LEU A 142 9.81 2.74 6.61
C LEU A 142 9.71 4.26 6.53
N VAL A 143 8.85 4.87 7.35
CA VAL A 143 8.64 6.31 7.35
C VAL A 143 9.09 6.90 8.67
N ASP A 144 9.96 7.91 8.61
CA ASP A 144 10.49 8.56 9.80
C ASP A 144 9.49 9.56 10.37
N VAL A 145 9.46 9.67 11.71
CA VAL A 145 8.80 10.77 12.41
C VAL A 145 9.86 11.83 12.69
N ILE A 146 9.77 12.98 12.01
CA ILE A 146 10.73 14.08 12.23
C ILE A 146 10.43 14.72 13.59
N PRO A 147 11.30 14.63 14.61
CA PRO A 147 11.04 15.25 15.91
C PRO A 147 11.13 16.77 15.81
N GLN A 148 10.21 17.47 16.48
CA GLN A 148 10.02 18.94 16.55
C GLN A 148 11.25 19.83 16.86
N ARG A 149 12.47 19.30 17.00
CA ARG A 149 13.66 20.11 17.31
C ARG A 149 14.21 20.91 16.11
N SER A 150 13.69 20.72 14.90
CA SER A 150 13.97 21.61 13.76
C SER A 150 13.16 22.91 13.87
N TRP A 151 13.87 24.01 14.13
CA TRP A 151 13.34 25.32 14.49
C TRP A 151 13.01 26.17 13.26
N ASN A 152 11.72 26.38 12.98
CA ASN A 152 11.18 27.64 12.46
C ASN A 152 9.66 27.76 12.77
N ARG A 153 9.26 28.91 13.30
CA ARG A 153 7.94 29.19 13.92
C ARG A 153 6.75 29.23 12.94
N TYR A 154 6.90 28.78 11.69
CA TYR A 154 5.86 28.86 10.65
C TYR A 154 5.82 27.65 9.70
N SER A 155 6.06 26.43 10.16
CA SER A 155 5.68 25.21 9.43
C SER A 155 4.44 24.60 10.09
N HIS A 156 3.33 24.55 9.36
CA HIS A 156 2.06 24.07 9.87
C HIS A 156 2.13 22.58 10.26
N LEU A 157 1.57 22.26 11.43
CA LEU A 157 1.72 21.04 12.22
C LEU A 157 0.99 19.78 11.68
N TRP A 158 1.16 19.39 10.42
CA TRP A 158 0.49 18.19 9.87
C TRP A 158 1.35 17.27 8.99
N GLU A 159 2.67 17.50 8.91
CA GLU A 159 3.56 16.77 8.01
C GLU A 159 4.79 16.22 8.75
N LEU A 160 4.56 15.45 9.82
CA LEU A 160 5.65 14.87 10.62
C LEU A 160 6.15 13.51 10.10
N VAL A 161 5.43 12.89 9.16
CA VAL A 161 5.75 11.59 8.59
C VAL A 161 6.07 11.78 7.11
N ASP A 162 7.32 11.51 6.72
CA ASP A 162 7.76 11.63 5.34
C ASP A 162 7.32 10.39 4.52
N PHE A 163 6.11 10.46 3.98
CA PHE A 163 5.63 9.50 2.99
C PHE A 163 6.17 9.80 1.58
N ASP A 164 6.60 11.03 1.33
CA ASP A 164 6.89 11.53 -0.01
C ASP A 164 8.17 10.87 -0.56
N SER A 165 9.18 10.67 0.29
CA SER A 165 10.37 9.87 -0.06
C SER A 165 10.01 8.44 -0.49
N LEU A 166 9.12 7.76 0.26
CA LEU A 166 8.72 6.38 -0.05
C LEU A 166 7.86 6.31 -1.32
N LEU A 167 6.89 7.22 -1.45
CA LEU A 167 6.07 7.36 -2.64
C LEU A 167 6.94 7.56 -3.87
N ASN A 168 7.90 8.48 -3.80
CA ASN A 168 8.82 8.78 -4.89
C ASN A 168 9.64 7.56 -5.34
N VAL A 169 10.09 6.71 -4.41
CA VAL A 169 10.80 5.47 -4.76
C VAL A 169 9.85 4.48 -5.44
N ILE A 170 8.64 4.29 -4.89
CA ILE A 170 7.65 3.36 -5.46
C ILE A 170 7.25 3.80 -6.86
N THR A 171 6.86 5.07 -7.04
CA THR A 171 6.31 5.56 -8.31
C THR A 171 7.36 5.64 -9.41
N ASN A 172 8.63 5.93 -9.09
CA ASN A 172 9.69 5.96 -10.10
C ASN A 172 10.32 4.60 -10.40
N THR A 173 10.08 3.57 -9.59
CA THR A 173 10.67 2.24 -9.79
C THR A 173 9.66 1.26 -10.39
N ILE A 174 8.39 1.35 -10.00
CA ILE A 174 7.34 0.42 -10.42
C ILE A 174 6.54 1.07 -11.54
N GLU A 175 6.82 0.68 -12.78
CA GLU A 175 6.12 1.12 -14.01
C GLU A 175 5.70 2.61 -13.98
N PRO A 176 6.68 3.53 -14.09
CA PRO A 176 6.47 4.95 -13.78
C PRO A 176 5.35 5.64 -14.56
N ASN A 177 5.05 5.13 -15.76
CA ASN A 177 4.03 5.67 -16.65
C ASN A 177 2.59 5.25 -16.26
N THR A 178 2.42 4.44 -15.22
CA THR A 178 1.11 3.91 -14.81
C THR A 178 0.43 4.72 -13.72
N TRP A 179 1.13 5.65 -13.05
CA TRP A 179 0.61 6.39 -11.90
C TRP A 179 -0.26 7.60 -12.28
N ASP A 180 -1.21 7.96 -11.42
CA ASP A 180 -2.16 9.06 -11.63
C ASP A 180 -1.49 10.41 -11.78
N ASP A 181 -0.35 10.63 -11.13
CA ASP A 181 0.47 11.85 -11.27
C ASP A 181 0.96 12.10 -12.71
N VAL A 182 1.09 11.05 -13.52
CA VAL A 182 1.46 11.14 -14.95
C VAL A 182 0.30 10.80 -15.88
N GLY A 183 -0.92 10.74 -15.35
CA GLY A 183 -2.15 10.45 -16.12
C GLY A 183 -2.44 8.97 -16.35
N GLY A 184 -1.72 8.06 -15.66
CA GLY A 184 -2.01 6.64 -15.66
C GLY A 184 -3.17 6.25 -14.73
N PRO A 185 -3.64 4.99 -14.80
CA PRO A 185 -4.82 4.55 -14.05
C PRO A 185 -4.50 4.16 -12.59
N ALA A 186 -3.23 3.93 -12.25
CA ALA A 186 -2.81 3.48 -10.93
C ALA A 186 -2.72 4.64 -9.94
N ARG A 187 -2.77 4.33 -8.65
CA ARG A 187 -2.79 5.36 -7.60
C ARG A 187 -2.10 4.86 -6.34
N ALA A 188 -1.37 5.75 -5.66
CA ALA A 188 -0.83 5.50 -4.33
C ALA A 188 -1.21 6.66 -3.39
N VAL A 189 -1.91 6.36 -2.30
CA VAL A 189 -2.40 7.36 -1.35
C VAL A 189 -1.89 7.02 0.05
N PRO A 190 -1.12 7.91 0.70
CA PRO A 190 -0.74 7.73 2.08
C PRO A 190 -1.90 8.07 3.02
N TYR A 191 -2.13 7.24 4.03
CA TYR A 191 -2.98 7.61 5.16
C TYR A 191 -2.12 8.28 6.23
N ARG A 192 -2.20 9.61 6.30
CA ARG A 192 -1.38 10.42 7.20
C ARG A 192 -2.04 10.49 8.58
N ASN A 193 -1.71 9.54 9.45
CA ASN A 193 -2.12 9.56 10.85
C ASN A 193 -0.92 9.23 11.77
N TRP A 194 -0.81 9.92 12.91
CA TRP A 194 0.28 9.68 13.86
C TRP A 194 0.30 8.27 14.47
N ARG A 195 -0.84 7.56 14.49
CA ARG A 195 -0.95 6.17 15.00
C ARG A 195 -0.88 5.10 13.92
N ILE A 196 -1.26 5.43 12.69
CA ILE A 196 -1.44 4.48 11.59
C ILE A 196 -0.72 5.03 10.38
N ARG A 197 0.28 4.31 9.91
CA ARG A 197 1.14 4.73 8.81
C ARG A 197 1.02 3.70 7.70
N VAL A 198 0.01 3.89 6.87
CA VAL A 198 -0.32 2.96 5.80
C VAL A 198 -0.31 3.63 4.44
N LEU A 199 0.06 2.86 3.42
CA LEU A 199 -0.03 3.26 2.02
C LEU A 199 -1.13 2.44 1.35
N MET A 200 -2.15 3.11 0.82
CA MET A 200 -3.18 2.50 -0.01
C MET A 200 -2.73 2.58 -1.46
N VAL A 201 -2.52 1.44 -2.12
CA VAL A 201 -2.07 1.38 -3.51
C VAL A 201 -3.12 0.67 -4.34
N SER A 202 -3.52 1.27 -5.46
CA SER A 202 -4.35 0.66 -6.49
C SER A 202 -3.51 0.41 -7.73
N GLN A 203 -3.21 -0.84 -8.05
CA GLN A 203 -2.28 -1.21 -9.10
C GLN A 203 -2.55 -2.64 -9.61
N THR A 204 -1.92 -3.07 -10.70
CA THR A 204 -2.03 -4.46 -11.20
C THR A 204 -1.46 -5.46 -10.18
N TRP A 205 -1.89 -6.72 -10.25
CA TRP A 205 -1.46 -7.77 -9.32
C TRP A 205 0.07 -7.98 -9.34
N GLN A 206 0.67 -8.04 -10.53
CA GLN A 206 2.10 -8.22 -10.74
C GLN A 206 2.89 -7.06 -10.14
N ASN A 207 2.41 -5.83 -10.31
CA ASN A 207 3.06 -4.66 -9.72
C ASN A 207 2.91 -4.63 -8.20
N HIS A 208 1.80 -5.13 -7.64
CA HIS A 208 1.70 -5.32 -6.19
C HIS A 208 2.76 -6.29 -5.66
N GLU A 209 3.09 -7.36 -6.40
CA GLU A 209 4.20 -8.24 -5.99
C GLU A 209 5.56 -7.51 -6.03
N LYS A 210 5.80 -6.67 -7.05
CA LYS A 210 7.03 -5.85 -7.12
C LYS A 210 7.09 -4.86 -5.94
N ILE A 211 5.97 -4.24 -5.58
CA ILE A 211 5.85 -3.33 -4.43
C ILE A 211 6.11 -4.08 -3.12
N GLU A 212 5.50 -5.25 -2.94
CA GLU A 212 5.72 -6.10 -1.75
C GLU A 212 7.19 -6.44 -1.57
N HIS A 213 7.86 -6.84 -2.66
CA HIS A 213 9.29 -7.15 -2.63
C HIS A 213 10.14 -5.91 -2.30
N LEU A 214 9.86 -4.77 -2.92
CA LEU A 214 10.56 -3.50 -2.66
C LEU A 214 10.40 -3.07 -1.20
N LEU A 215 9.18 -3.07 -0.66
CA LEU A 215 8.91 -2.69 0.74
C LEU A 215 9.59 -3.65 1.73
N ALA A 216 9.57 -4.96 1.44
CA ALA A 216 10.26 -5.95 2.25
C ALA A 216 11.78 -5.71 2.28
N GLU A 217 12.39 -5.40 1.14
CA GLU A 217 13.82 -5.09 1.05
C GLU A 217 14.19 -3.79 1.77
N LEU A 218 13.41 -2.72 1.60
CA LEU A 218 13.61 -1.48 2.35
C LEU A 218 13.50 -1.71 3.86
N THR A 219 12.54 -2.53 4.30
CA THR A 219 12.34 -2.85 5.72
C THR A 219 13.54 -3.62 6.28
N ARG A 220 14.04 -4.57 5.50
CA ARG A 220 15.24 -5.36 5.83
C ARG A 220 16.48 -4.48 5.96
N LEU A 221 16.65 -3.49 5.08
CA LEU A 221 17.78 -2.55 5.12
C LEU A 221 17.67 -1.56 6.28
N GLY A 222 16.49 -0.99 6.52
CA GLY A 222 16.23 -0.07 7.64
C GLY A 222 16.55 -0.69 8.99
N ARG A 223 16.16 -1.95 9.20
CA ARG A 223 16.46 -2.70 10.44
C ARG A 223 17.95 -2.95 10.68
N ARG A 224 18.79 -2.99 9.64
CA ARG A 224 20.24 -3.16 9.78
C ARG A 224 20.95 -1.86 10.18
N ASN A 225 20.34 -0.72 9.85
CA ASN A 225 20.92 0.60 10.04
C ASN A 225 20.40 1.34 11.27
N THR A 226 19.65 0.70 12.17
CA THR A 226 19.35 1.28 13.47
C THR A 226 20.65 1.42 14.26
N LEU A 227 21.30 2.59 14.15
CA LEU A 227 22.33 3.02 15.07
C LEU A 227 21.79 2.83 16.50
N PRO A 228 22.60 2.36 17.47
CA PRO A 228 22.18 2.34 18.85
C PRO A 228 21.63 3.73 19.19
N THR A 229 20.40 3.78 19.69
CA THR A 229 19.80 5.00 20.21
C THR A 229 20.87 5.69 21.05
N PRO A 230 21.29 6.93 20.74
CA PRO A 230 22.19 7.63 21.65
C PRO A 230 21.50 7.58 23.01
N SER A 231 22.17 6.96 23.99
CA SER A 231 21.68 6.96 25.37
C SER A 231 21.35 8.41 25.70
N LEU A 232 20.14 8.65 26.20
CA LEU A 232 19.77 9.94 26.76
C LEU A 232 20.55 10.15 28.07
N ASP A 233 21.88 10.17 27.99
CA ASP A 233 22.78 10.66 29.04
C ASP A 233 22.87 12.19 29.00
N PHE A 234 21.80 12.85 28.52
CA PHE A 234 21.52 14.23 28.86
C PHE A 234 20.94 14.23 30.28
N ALA A 235 21.82 14.09 31.27
CA ALA A 235 21.53 14.66 32.57
C ALA A 235 21.17 16.15 32.32
N PRO A 236 20.00 16.65 32.75
CA PRO A 236 19.75 18.08 32.66
C PRO A 236 20.90 18.80 33.38
N PRO A 237 21.40 19.93 32.88
CA PRO A 237 22.37 20.71 33.63
C PRO A 237 21.75 20.97 35.00
N THR A 238 22.40 20.47 36.05
CA THR A 238 22.01 20.79 37.42
C THR A 238 21.94 22.31 37.51
N PRO A 239 20.82 22.90 37.97
CA PRO A 239 20.81 24.34 38.21
C PRO A 239 21.89 24.60 39.25
N SER A 240 22.95 25.31 38.85
CA SER A 240 23.91 25.84 39.80
C SER A 240 23.14 26.83 40.66
N LEU A 241 22.84 26.42 41.89
CA LEU A 241 22.40 27.32 42.94
C LEU A 241 23.54 28.32 43.14
N GLY A 242 23.40 29.47 42.50
CA GLY A 242 24.25 30.64 42.75
C GLY A 242 24.26 30.90 44.25
N SER A 243 25.47 31.05 44.80
CA SER A 243 25.71 31.32 46.20
C SER A 243 24.85 32.48 46.71
N PRO A 244 24.33 32.41 47.96
CA PRO A 244 23.45 33.42 48.50
C PRO A 244 24.17 34.78 48.60
N THR A 245 23.69 35.74 47.83
CA THR A 245 24.04 37.15 47.98
C THR A 245 23.53 37.61 49.35
N GLN A 246 24.40 38.28 50.11
CA GLN A 246 24.21 38.66 51.51
C GLN A 246 22.91 39.46 51.78
N PRO A 247 22.36 39.38 53.01
CA PRO A 247 21.13 40.07 53.37
C PRO A 247 21.29 41.59 53.37
N VAL A 248 20.41 42.27 52.65
CA VAL A 248 20.21 43.73 52.73
C VAL A 248 19.58 44.05 54.09
N THR A 249 20.37 44.60 55.00
CA THR A 249 19.91 45.10 56.29
C THR A 249 18.89 46.22 56.09
N ARG A 250 17.62 45.93 56.36
CA ARG A 250 16.59 46.95 56.63
C ARG A 250 16.96 47.69 57.91
N LEU A 251 17.25 48.99 57.82
CA LEU A 251 17.16 49.89 58.96
C LEU A 251 15.87 50.72 58.85
N ARG A 252 15.03 50.56 59.89
CA ARG A 252 13.77 51.27 60.10
C ARG A 252 14.05 52.63 60.76
N SER A 253 13.54 53.70 60.14
CA SER A 253 12.91 54.90 60.73
C SER A 253 13.25 55.38 62.16
N SER A 254 13.73 56.64 62.27
CA SER A 254 13.37 57.61 63.32
C SER A 254 13.64 59.04 62.77
N GLN A 255 12.63 59.88 62.53
CA GLN A 255 11.98 60.89 63.40
C GLN A 255 12.86 62.12 63.74
N LEU A 256 12.20 63.30 63.68
CA LEU A 256 12.58 64.66 64.15
C LEU A 256 13.35 65.54 63.15
N ARG A 257 13.11 66.85 62.94
CA ARG A 257 12.06 67.84 63.29
C ARG A 257 12.52 69.19 62.69
N THR A 258 11.58 70.02 62.18
CA THR A 258 11.62 71.51 62.06
C THR A 258 12.75 72.15 61.20
N THR A 259 12.67 73.28 60.49
CA THR A 259 11.96 74.58 60.49
C THR A 259 12.16 75.16 59.07
N GLY A 260 11.17 75.74 58.36
CA GLY A 260 10.78 77.16 58.45
C GLY A 260 11.50 78.06 57.41
N LEU A 261 10.79 78.43 56.32
CA LEU A 261 10.63 79.73 55.59
C LEU A 261 11.80 80.76 55.49
N PRO A 262 11.78 81.74 54.56
CA PRO A 262 10.65 82.32 53.81
C PRO A 262 10.61 82.07 52.30
#